data_AF-A0A5J5QX07-F1
#
_entry.id   AF-A0A5J5QX07-F1
#
_cell.length_a   1.000
_cell.length_b   1.000
_cell.length_c   1.000
_cell.angle_alpha   90.00
_cell.angle_beta   90.00
_cell.angle_gamma   90.00
#
_symmetry.space_group_name_H-M   'P 1'
#
loop_
_entity.id
_entity.type
_entity.pdbx_description
1 polymer ?
#
loop_
_entity_poly.entity_id
_entity_poly.type
_entity_poly.pdbx_seq_one_letter_code
_entity_poly.pdbx_strand_id
1 'polypeptide(L)'
;MQLTTLVSEINTSAGRTTTDLPAATISFIITSEGLPVLYALKIIARSLHNCRVFGYYDGIQKLTALMKGAVIQLKTMTGSLSVDENLSNFLTEKIGFLQRLLVYVVSIMCSLIDLDSNIYEKAQMYNITEGSYEIGASSSIDSSNSLKGSLSETRLHWHQKAIVSVMEAGGLNWLVELMRVMRRLSMKEQWTDMPLQCLTLRTLFVALSNNSRGQNHFKSIGGLEVLLDGLALPPINILLLKSDSNADGPRYFVKLFRVFTCVLIFY
;
A
#
# COMPACT_ATOMS: atom_id res chain seq x y z
N MET A 1 -12.83 8.60 14.99
CA MET A 1 -13.36 9.89 14.48
C MET A 1 -12.43 10.50 13.43
N GLN A 2 -11.13 10.64 13.69
CA GLN A 2 -10.17 11.27 12.75
C GLN A 2 -10.00 10.58 11.39
N LEU A 3 -10.02 9.24 11.29
CA LEU A 3 -9.97 8.56 9.98
C LEU A 3 -11.20 8.87 9.11
N THR A 4 -12.37 9.03 9.74
CA THR A 4 -13.61 9.44 9.04
C THR A 4 -13.48 10.86 8.52
N THR A 5 -12.87 11.76 9.31
CA THR A 5 -12.54 13.13 8.88
C THR A 5 -11.61 13.11 7.65
N LEU A 6 -10.54 12.31 7.71
CA LEU A 6 -9.59 12.15 6.60
C LEU A 6 -10.27 11.65 5.31
N VAL A 7 -11.19 10.69 5.43
CA VAL A 7 -11.99 10.18 4.29
C VAL A 7 -12.90 11.28 3.73
N SER A 8 -13.56 12.05 4.59
CA SER A 8 -14.44 13.14 4.15
C SER A 8 -13.67 14.26 3.44
N GLU A 9 -12.50 14.64 3.96
CA GLU A 9 -11.62 15.66 3.37
C GLU A 9 -11.20 15.25 1.94
N ILE A 10 -10.76 14.00 1.76
CA ILE A 10 -10.35 13.49 0.44
C ILE A 10 -11.53 13.40 -0.54
N ASN A 11 -12.73 13.03 -0.08
CA ASN A 11 -13.89 12.89 -0.96
C ASN A 11 -14.50 14.25 -1.38
N THR A 12 -14.45 15.27 -0.50
CA THR A 12 -14.96 16.61 -0.83
C THR A 12 -14.18 17.31 -1.95
N SER A 13 -12.90 16.99 -2.14
CA SER A 13 -12.12 17.52 -3.26
C SER A 13 -12.38 16.79 -4.59
N ALA A 14 -12.92 15.56 -4.56
CA ALA A 14 -13.20 14.76 -5.75
C ALA A 14 -14.51 15.15 -6.47
N GLY A 15 -15.40 15.90 -5.81
CA GLY A 15 -16.74 16.25 -6.32
C GLY A 15 -16.87 17.57 -7.09
N ARG A 16 -15.80 18.34 -7.31
CA ARG A 16 -15.84 19.60 -8.08
C ARG A 16 -15.27 19.39 -9.48
N THR A 17 -16.10 18.89 -10.38
CA THR A 17 -15.81 18.89 -11.82
C THR A 17 -17.01 19.42 -12.59
N THR A 18 -17.06 20.73 -12.80
CA THR A 18 -17.54 21.36 -14.04
C THR A 18 -17.22 22.86 -13.99
N THR A 19 -16.44 23.26 -15.01
CA THR A 19 -16.22 24.63 -15.53
C THR A 19 -15.66 25.69 -14.59
N ASP A 20 -14.52 26.22 -15.02
CA ASP A 20 -13.82 27.46 -14.60
C ASP A 20 -12.70 27.29 -13.57
N LEU A 21 -11.47 27.27 -14.11
CA LEU A 21 -10.22 27.59 -13.41
C LEU A 21 -9.91 29.07 -13.74
N PRO A 22 -9.49 29.95 -12.81
CA PRO A 22 -8.51 29.69 -11.76
C PRO A 22 -8.92 30.13 -10.35
N ALA A 23 -8.19 29.65 -9.34
CA ALA A 23 -8.29 30.03 -7.92
C ALA A 23 -9.36 29.35 -7.03
N ALA A 24 -9.81 28.14 -7.38
CA ALA A 24 -10.29 27.20 -6.38
C ALA A 24 -9.14 26.23 -6.07
N THR A 25 -8.25 26.65 -5.18
CA THR A 25 -7.31 25.80 -4.45
C THR A 25 -7.99 24.48 -4.16
N ILE A 26 -7.61 23.41 -4.87
CA ILE A 26 -7.96 22.03 -4.52
C ILE A 26 -7.29 21.81 -3.15
N SER A 27 -7.98 22.26 -2.11
CA SER A 27 -7.48 22.34 -0.74
C SER A 27 -7.50 20.92 -0.22
N PHE A 28 -6.37 20.26 -0.40
CA PHE A 28 -6.08 19.05 0.31
C PHE A 28 -5.76 19.44 1.75
N ILE A 29 -6.80 19.72 2.54
CA ILE A 29 -6.71 19.75 3.98
C ILE A 29 -6.71 18.28 4.38
N ILE A 30 -5.60 17.57 4.19
CA ILE A 30 -5.22 16.68 5.27
C ILE A 30 -4.46 17.60 6.18
N THR A 31 -5.12 18.01 7.25
CA THR A 31 -4.48 18.73 8.35
C THR A 31 -3.15 18.05 8.68
N SER A 32 -2.14 18.81 9.09
CA SER A 32 -0.84 18.30 9.56
C SER A 32 -0.96 17.15 10.59
N GLU A 33 -2.15 16.97 11.18
CA GLU A 33 -2.54 15.90 12.10
C GLU A 33 -2.85 14.54 11.45
N GLY A 34 -3.20 14.46 10.16
CA GLY A 34 -3.62 13.19 9.53
C GLY A 34 -2.50 12.18 9.33
N LEU A 35 -1.28 12.64 8.98
CA LEU A 35 -0.10 11.77 8.84
C LEU A 35 0.36 11.17 10.18
N PRO A 36 0.45 11.93 11.29
CA PRO A 36 0.67 11.37 12.63
C PRO A 36 -0.32 10.28 13.02
N VAL A 37 -1.61 10.45 12.69
CA VAL A 37 -2.64 9.42 12.96
C VAL A 37 -2.36 8.14 12.18
N LEU A 38 -2.03 8.25 10.88
CA LEU A 38 -1.66 7.09 10.07
C LEU A 38 -0.36 6.42 10.54
N TYR A 39 0.61 7.21 11.01
CA TYR A 39 1.84 6.69 11.60
C TYR A 39 1.55 5.89 12.89
N ALA A 40 0.74 6.44 13.80
CA ALA A 40 0.31 5.74 15.01
C ALA A 40 -0.48 4.47 14.65
N LEU A 41 -1.39 4.54 13.69
CA LEU A 41 -2.18 3.40 13.24
C LEU A 41 -1.30 2.30 12.64
N LYS A 42 -0.24 2.63 11.90
CA LYS A 42 0.75 1.67 11.39
C LYS A 42 1.44 0.90 12.53
N ILE A 43 1.76 1.58 13.65
CA ILE A 43 2.34 0.93 14.83
C ILE A 43 1.30 0.04 15.52
N ILE A 44 0.10 0.58 15.75
CA ILE A 44 -1.00 -0.09 16.43
C ILE A 44 -1.42 -1.37 15.69
N ALA A 45 -1.44 -1.34 14.35
CA ALA A 45 -1.79 -2.45 13.48
C ALA A 45 -0.78 -3.62 13.48
N ARG A 46 0.28 -3.55 14.30
CA ARG A 46 1.20 -4.68 14.53
C ARG A 46 0.64 -5.70 15.54
N SER A 47 -0.40 -5.33 16.29
CA SER A 47 -1.03 -6.19 17.30
C SER A 47 -2.30 -6.84 16.78
N LEU A 48 -2.42 -8.17 16.96
CA LEU A 48 -3.61 -8.92 16.54
C LEU A 48 -4.88 -8.41 17.23
N HIS A 49 -4.77 -8.07 18.51
CA HIS A 49 -5.87 -7.53 19.29
C HIS A 49 -6.34 -6.19 18.71
N ASN A 50 -5.40 -5.29 18.44
CA ASN A 50 -5.72 -3.98 17.87
C ASN A 50 -6.31 -4.10 16.45
N CYS A 51 -5.78 -5.00 15.62
CA CYS A 51 -6.33 -5.26 14.30
C CYS A 51 -7.77 -5.75 14.37
N ARG A 52 -8.07 -6.67 15.31
CA ARG A 52 -9.43 -7.15 15.57
C ARG A 52 -10.38 -6.03 15.97
N VAL A 53 -9.97 -5.19 16.92
CA VAL A 53 -10.75 -4.02 17.35
C VAL A 53 -10.97 -3.05 16.19
N PHE A 54 -9.92 -2.76 15.42
CA PHE A 54 -9.98 -1.89 14.26
C PHE A 54 -10.97 -2.41 13.20
N GLY A 55 -10.90 -3.70 12.87
CA GLY A 55 -11.83 -4.34 11.95
C GLY A 55 -13.27 -4.39 12.46
N TYR A 56 -13.47 -4.53 13.77
CA TYR A 56 -14.80 -4.50 14.38
C TYR A 56 -15.51 -3.15 14.22
N TYR A 57 -14.76 -2.05 14.24
CA TYR A 57 -15.29 -0.68 14.08
C TYR A 57 -15.24 -0.16 12.63
N ASP A 58 -15.37 -1.05 11.65
CA ASP A 58 -15.32 -0.76 10.22
C ASP A 58 -14.04 -0.05 9.76
N GLY A 59 -12.94 -0.23 10.50
CA GLY A 59 -11.67 0.41 10.22
C GLY A 59 -11.16 0.06 8.81
N ILE A 60 -11.33 -1.20 8.38
CA ILE A 60 -10.93 -1.67 7.05
C ILE A 60 -11.71 -0.93 5.96
N GLN A 61 -13.02 -0.74 6.13
CA GLN A 61 -13.85 -0.01 5.17
C GLN A 61 -13.43 1.46 5.08
N LYS A 62 -13.18 2.11 6.22
CA LYS A 62 -12.71 3.50 6.29
C LYS A 62 -11.33 3.66 5.67
N LEU A 63 -10.41 2.74 5.95
CA LEU A 63 -9.07 2.73 5.35
C LEU A 63 -9.14 2.51 3.83
N THR A 64 -10.07 1.68 3.37
CA THR A 64 -10.31 1.45 1.94
C THR A 64 -10.92 2.66 1.25
N ALA A 65 -11.86 3.36 1.90
CA ALA A 65 -12.40 4.61 1.39
C ALA A 65 -11.31 5.70 1.28
N LEU A 66 -10.38 5.73 2.24
CA LEU A 66 -9.23 6.63 2.19
C LEU A 66 -8.31 6.32 1.01
N MET A 67 -7.96 5.04 0.83
CA MET A 67 -7.18 4.57 -0.31
C MET A 67 -7.87 4.96 -1.63
N LYS A 68 -9.17 4.67 -1.76
CA LYS A 68 -9.99 5.03 -2.92
C LYS A 68 -9.85 6.50 -3.27
N GLY A 69 -10.12 7.38 -2.32
CA GLY A 69 -10.11 8.81 -2.58
C GLY A 69 -8.71 9.32 -2.96
N ALA A 70 -7.66 8.83 -2.30
CA ALA A 70 -6.27 9.17 -2.63
C ALA A 70 -5.87 8.68 -4.03
N VAL A 71 -6.26 7.45 -4.41
CA VAL A 71 -6.02 6.88 -5.75
C VAL A 71 -6.75 7.69 -6.83
N ILE A 72 -8.00 8.08 -6.59
CA ILE A 72 -8.78 8.91 -7.54
C ILE A 72 -8.09 10.26 -7.75
N GLN A 73 -7.69 10.94 -6.68
CA GLN A 73 -6.99 12.22 -6.80
C GLN A 73 -5.66 12.07 -7.55
N LEU A 74 -4.87 11.04 -7.21
CA LEU A 74 -3.60 10.77 -7.87
C LEU A 74 -3.79 10.48 -9.36
N LYS A 75 -4.85 9.73 -9.72
CA LYS A 75 -5.24 9.45 -11.12
C LYS A 75 -5.58 10.73 -11.87
N THR A 76 -6.39 11.60 -11.28
CA THR A 76 -6.78 12.89 -11.88
C THR A 76 -5.55 13.77 -12.14
N MET A 77 -4.66 13.90 -11.15
CA MET A 77 -3.42 14.67 -11.26
C MET A 77 -2.47 14.09 -12.31
N THR A 78 -2.37 12.76 -12.40
CA THR A 78 -1.57 12.09 -13.43
C THR A 78 -2.10 12.36 -14.84
N GLY A 79 -3.42 12.50 -14.99
CA GLY A 79 -4.09 12.85 -16.24
C GLY A 79 -3.90 14.31 -16.67
N SER A 80 -3.74 15.23 -15.72
CA SER A 80 -3.53 16.67 -15.99
C SER A 80 -2.06 17.08 -16.14
N LEU A 81 -1.12 16.13 -16.08
CA LEU A 81 0.30 16.41 -16.32
C LEU A 81 0.52 16.75 -17.81
N SER A 82 0.34 18.02 -18.18
CA SER A 82 0.70 18.62 -19.47
C SER A 82 1.55 19.89 -19.25
N VAL A 83 2.78 19.87 -19.78
CA VAL A 83 3.78 20.90 -20.18
C VAL A 83 3.85 22.29 -19.48
N ASP A 84 3.03 22.65 -18.50
CA ASP A 84 3.10 23.99 -17.89
C ASP A 84 4.05 24.00 -16.68
N GLU A 85 5.23 24.62 -16.85
CA GLU A 85 6.37 24.53 -15.92
C GLU A 85 6.09 25.14 -14.53
N ASN A 86 5.23 26.16 -14.41
CA ASN A 86 4.91 26.79 -13.12
C ASN A 86 3.83 26.06 -12.30
N LEU A 87 2.90 25.35 -12.96
CA LEU A 87 1.94 24.45 -12.29
C LEU A 87 2.63 23.18 -11.79
N SER A 88 3.78 22.84 -12.39
CA SER A 88 4.49 21.58 -12.18
C SER A 88 4.98 21.38 -10.75
N ASN A 89 5.55 22.40 -10.08
CA ASN A 89 6.15 22.23 -8.74
C ASN A 89 5.11 21.96 -7.65
N PHE A 90 3.98 22.66 -7.67
CA PHE A 90 2.90 22.40 -6.72
C PHE A 90 2.20 21.05 -6.99
N LEU A 91 2.03 20.68 -8.26
CA LEU A 91 1.48 19.39 -8.66
C LEU A 91 2.40 18.24 -8.24
N THR A 92 3.70 18.41 -8.41
CA THR A 92 4.80 17.54 -7.97
C THR A 92 4.72 17.24 -6.48
N GLU A 93 4.68 18.28 -5.64
CA GLU A 93 4.59 18.14 -4.19
C GLU A 93 3.32 17.39 -3.77
N LYS A 94 2.20 17.67 -4.45
CA LYS A 94 0.92 16.99 -4.20
C LYS A 94 0.95 15.51 -4.59
N ILE A 95 1.54 15.17 -5.74
CA ILE A 95 1.72 13.78 -6.16
C ILE A 95 2.59 13.04 -5.14
N GLY A 96 3.72 13.63 -4.74
CA GLY A 96 4.60 13.06 -3.73
C GLY A 96 3.92 12.87 -2.38
N PHE A 97 3.11 13.85 -1.94
CA PHE A 97 2.31 13.73 -0.73
C PHE A 97 1.31 12.57 -0.81
N LEU A 98 0.54 12.47 -1.90
CA LEU A 98 -0.45 11.41 -2.09
C LEU A 98 0.21 10.03 -2.11
N GLN A 99 1.36 9.90 -2.76
CA GLN A 99 2.16 8.67 -2.74
C GLN A 99 2.58 8.31 -1.32
N ARG A 100 3.11 9.26 -0.53
CA ARG A 100 3.49 9.04 0.87
C ARG A 100 2.31 8.64 1.75
N LEU A 101 1.14 9.27 1.56
CA LEU A 101 -0.08 8.87 2.25
C LEU A 101 -0.48 7.44 1.88
N LEU A 102 -0.47 7.09 0.60
CA LEU A 102 -0.79 5.75 0.13
C LEU A 102 0.19 4.71 0.69
N VAL A 103 1.47 5.04 0.88
CA VAL A 103 2.44 4.16 1.54
C VAL A 103 1.97 3.80 2.95
N TYR A 104 1.52 4.77 3.75
CA TYR A 104 0.97 4.47 5.07
C TYR A 104 -0.28 3.60 4.99
N VAL A 105 -1.23 3.97 4.13
CA VAL A 105 -2.51 3.28 4.00
C VAL A 105 -2.33 1.82 3.57
N VAL A 106 -1.55 1.59 2.52
CA VAL A 106 -1.26 0.23 2.01
C VAL A 106 -0.41 -0.54 3.01
N SER A 107 0.53 0.09 3.72
CA SER A 107 1.27 -0.57 4.80
C SER A 107 0.35 -1.04 5.93
N ILE A 108 -0.63 -0.22 6.36
CA ILE A 108 -1.59 -0.60 7.40
C ILE A 108 -2.46 -1.75 6.91
N MET A 109 -2.96 -1.68 5.66
CA MET A 109 -3.71 -2.78 5.06
C MET A 109 -2.91 -4.08 5.02
N CYS A 110 -1.64 -4.01 4.58
CA CYS A 110 -0.76 -5.17 4.56
C CYS A 110 -0.61 -5.78 5.95
N SER A 111 -0.42 -4.97 7.00
CA SER A 111 -0.33 -5.44 8.38
C SER A 111 -1.65 -6.02 8.91
N LEU A 112 -2.80 -5.47 8.50
CA LEU A 112 -4.10 -6.02 8.88
C LEU A 112 -4.32 -7.43 8.32
N ILE A 113 -3.82 -7.70 7.11
CA ILE A 113 -3.94 -9.01 6.44
C ILE A 113 -2.83 -9.96 6.91
N ASP A 114 -1.57 -9.53 6.87
CA ASP A 114 -0.38 -10.34 7.14
C ASP A 114 0.32 -9.87 8.43
N LEU A 115 -0.20 -10.38 9.54
CA LEU A 115 0.26 -10.07 10.89
C LEU A 115 1.48 -10.89 11.34
N ASP A 116 1.86 -11.91 10.56
CA ASP A 116 2.85 -12.94 10.95
C ASP A 116 4.21 -12.78 10.31
N SER A 117 4.27 -12.15 9.14
CA SER A 117 5.56 -11.82 8.56
C SER A 117 6.39 -11.06 9.58
N ASN A 118 7.61 -11.51 9.83
CA ASN A 118 8.56 -10.85 10.72
C ASN A 118 8.91 -9.46 10.15
N ILE A 119 8.03 -8.48 10.36
CA ILE A 119 8.13 -7.13 9.78
C ILE A 119 9.30 -6.38 10.41
N TYR A 120 9.85 -6.81 11.55
CA TYR A 120 11.02 -6.13 12.11
C TYR A 120 12.31 -6.40 11.32
N GLU A 121 12.43 -7.55 10.67
CA GLU A 121 13.61 -7.90 9.87
C GLU A 121 13.56 -7.27 8.46
N LYS A 122 12.35 -7.00 7.93
CA LYS A 122 12.17 -6.37 6.60
C LYS A 122 11.78 -4.90 6.61
N ALA A 123 11.27 -4.33 7.72
CA ALA A 123 10.94 -2.90 7.80
C ALA A 123 12.17 -2.01 7.99
N GLN A 124 13.28 -2.54 8.54
CA GLN A 124 14.57 -1.84 8.50
C GLN A 124 15.07 -1.61 7.07
N MET A 125 14.57 -2.36 6.09
CA MET A 125 14.98 -2.25 4.69
C MET A 125 14.32 -1.09 3.92
N TYR A 126 13.30 -0.44 4.52
CA TYR A 126 12.56 0.67 3.91
C TYR A 126 12.57 1.95 4.75
N ASN A 127 13.16 1.94 5.95
CA ASN A 127 13.40 3.13 6.74
C ASN A 127 14.77 3.74 6.35
N ILE A 128 14.86 4.33 5.17
CA ILE A 128 15.89 5.35 4.91
C ILE A 128 15.22 6.70 5.12
N THR A 129 15.21 7.15 6.37
CA THR A 129 15.51 8.53 6.80
C THR A 129 15.61 8.52 8.33
N GLU A 130 16.81 8.89 8.81
CA GLU A 130 17.17 9.35 10.16
C GLU A 130 17.17 8.34 11.33
N GLY A 131 18.39 7.86 11.63
CA GLY A 131 18.99 8.01 12.96
C GLY A 131 18.61 7.01 14.06
N SER A 132 19.41 5.93 14.16
CA SER A 132 19.97 5.36 15.41
C SER A 132 18.99 4.72 16.44
N TYR A 133 19.28 3.74 17.32
CA TYR A 133 20.47 3.02 17.79
C TYR A 133 20.07 1.56 18.07
N GLU A 134 20.99 0.61 17.87
CA GLU A 134 20.85 -0.78 18.31
C GLU A 134 20.98 -0.86 19.84
N ILE A 135 19.97 -1.44 20.50
CA ILE A 135 20.12 -1.95 21.88
C ILE A 135 19.81 -3.43 21.84
N GLY A 136 20.86 -4.23 21.97
CA GLY A 136 20.76 -5.66 22.20
C GLY A 136 20.14 -5.96 23.56
N ALA A 137 19.28 -6.97 23.60
CA ALA A 137 19.01 -7.74 24.80
C ALA A 137 18.49 -9.12 24.39
N SER A 138 19.32 -10.13 24.63
CA SER A 138 18.94 -11.53 24.68
C SER A 138 18.13 -11.81 25.96
N SER A 139 17.02 -12.55 25.83
CA SER A 139 16.47 -13.53 26.80
C SER A 139 15.11 -13.99 26.26
N SER A 140 15.02 -15.26 25.85
CA SER A 140 14.49 -16.40 26.64
C SER A 140 12.99 -16.27 26.96
N ILE A 141 12.20 -17.25 26.50
CA ILE A 141 11.21 -18.02 27.28
C ILE A 141 10.62 -19.08 26.34
N ASP A 142 10.85 -20.35 26.66
CA ASP A 142 10.19 -21.50 26.03
C ASP A 142 8.70 -21.46 26.34
N SER A 143 7.88 -21.02 25.38
CA SER A 143 6.42 -21.06 25.48
C SER A 143 5.88 -22.39 24.92
N SER A 144 5.13 -23.10 25.74
CA SER A 144 4.43 -24.36 25.44
C SER A 144 3.81 -24.44 24.04
N ASN A 145 4.02 -25.56 23.34
CA ASN A 145 3.54 -25.81 21.98
C ASN A 145 2.00 -25.70 21.79
N SER A 146 1.19 -25.88 22.84
CA SER A 146 -0.28 -25.75 22.75
C SER A 146 -0.75 -24.29 22.57
N LEU A 147 -0.11 -23.35 23.29
CA LEU A 147 -0.39 -21.92 23.15
C LEU A 147 -0.03 -21.43 21.75
N LYS A 148 1.09 -21.93 21.20
CA LYS A 148 1.57 -21.61 19.85
C LYS A 148 0.61 -22.10 18.76
N GLY A 149 -0.01 -23.28 18.94
CA GLY A 149 -1.06 -23.80 18.05
C GLY A 149 -2.37 -23.00 18.12
N SER A 150 -2.80 -22.60 19.32
CA SER A 150 -4.01 -21.77 19.48
C SER A 150 -3.85 -20.35 18.89
N LEU A 151 -2.64 -19.79 19.00
CA LEU A 151 -2.31 -18.46 18.49
C LEU A 151 -2.21 -18.46 16.95
N SER A 152 -1.69 -19.53 16.34
CA SER A 152 -1.65 -19.68 14.89
C SER A 152 -3.06 -19.85 14.30
N GLU A 153 -3.94 -20.64 14.93
CA GLU A 153 -5.34 -20.78 14.51
C GLU A 153 -6.12 -19.46 14.60
N THR A 154 -5.99 -18.76 15.73
CA THR A 154 -6.60 -17.44 15.96
C THR A 154 -6.16 -16.40 14.92
N ARG A 155 -4.89 -16.48 14.50
CA ARG A 155 -4.29 -15.62 13.49
C ARG A 155 -4.73 -15.99 12.08
N LEU A 156 -4.81 -17.29 11.74
CA LEU A 156 -5.35 -17.77 10.46
C LEU A 156 -6.81 -17.35 10.28
N HIS A 157 -7.64 -17.50 11.31
CA HIS A 157 -9.02 -17.04 11.30
C HIS A 157 -9.11 -15.51 11.11
N TRP A 158 -8.25 -14.74 11.78
CA TRP A 158 -8.19 -13.29 11.55
C TRP A 158 -7.76 -12.94 10.13
N HIS A 159 -6.72 -13.58 9.60
CA HIS A 159 -6.22 -13.37 8.25
C HIS A 159 -7.33 -13.57 7.21
N GLN A 160 -8.08 -14.69 7.29
CA GLN A 160 -9.22 -14.95 6.43
C GLN A 160 -10.32 -13.88 6.56
N LYS A 161 -10.66 -13.49 7.80
CA LYS A 161 -11.64 -12.44 8.06
C LYS A 161 -11.21 -11.09 7.48
N ALA A 162 -9.96 -10.70 7.69
CA ALA A 162 -9.39 -9.46 7.18
C ALA A 162 -9.40 -9.42 5.65
N ILE A 163 -9.05 -10.52 4.99
CA ILE A 163 -9.15 -10.68 3.53
C ILE A 163 -10.58 -10.45 3.06
N VAL A 164 -11.56 -11.14 3.66
CA VAL A 164 -12.97 -10.99 3.30
C VAL A 164 -13.42 -9.54 3.48
N SER A 165 -13.09 -8.89 4.60
CA SER A 165 -13.45 -7.49 4.83
C SER A 165 -12.79 -6.53 3.83
N VAL A 166 -11.54 -6.79 3.43
CA VAL A 166 -10.85 -6.00 2.39
C VAL A 166 -11.52 -6.20 1.03
N MET A 167 -11.90 -7.43 0.69
CA MET A 167 -12.60 -7.73 -0.55
C MET A 167 -13.97 -7.05 -0.61
N GLU A 168 -14.76 -7.14 0.46
CA GLU A 168 -16.09 -6.53 0.57
C GLU A 168 -16.03 -5.00 0.52
N ALA A 169 -14.99 -4.39 1.09
CA ALA A 169 -14.75 -2.96 0.99
C ALA A 169 -14.28 -2.51 -0.41
N GLY A 170 -14.02 -3.46 -1.32
CA GLY A 170 -13.47 -3.18 -2.66
C GLY A 170 -11.98 -2.88 -2.66
N GLY A 171 -11.25 -3.26 -1.62
CA GLY A 171 -9.82 -2.96 -1.46
C GLY A 171 -8.96 -3.54 -2.59
N LEU A 172 -9.28 -4.75 -3.09
CA LEU A 172 -8.60 -5.32 -4.26
C LEU A 172 -8.73 -4.43 -5.50
N ASN A 173 -9.90 -3.82 -5.73
CA ASN A 173 -10.13 -2.96 -6.89
C ASN A 173 -9.21 -1.73 -6.85
N TRP A 174 -9.11 -1.10 -5.67
CA TRP A 174 -8.31 0.11 -5.48
C TRP A 174 -6.81 -0.18 -5.47
N LEU A 175 -6.37 -1.35 -5.00
CA LEU A 175 -4.97 -1.79 -5.12
C LEU A 175 -4.58 -2.01 -6.59
N VAL A 176 -5.45 -2.63 -7.40
CA VAL A 176 -5.22 -2.80 -8.85
C VAL A 176 -5.25 -1.46 -9.57
N GLU A 177 -6.17 -0.57 -9.23
CA GLU A 177 -6.21 0.78 -9.81
C GLU A 177 -4.98 1.60 -9.42
N LEU A 178 -4.50 1.47 -8.18
CA LEU A 178 -3.26 2.09 -7.73
C LEU A 178 -2.07 1.60 -8.57
N MET A 179 -1.97 0.30 -8.87
CA MET A 179 -0.96 -0.22 -9.79
C MET A 179 -1.03 0.44 -11.18
N ARG A 180 -2.23 0.62 -11.74
CA ARG A 180 -2.41 1.31 -13.03
C ARG A 180 -1.93 2.76 -12.97
N VAL A 181 -2.25 3.47 -11.89
CA VAL A 181 -1.84 4.86 -11.68
C VAL A 181 -0.32 4.95 -11.53
N MET A 182 0.30 4.10 -10.70
CA MET A 182 1.76 4.05 -10.53
C MET A 182 2.48 3.73 -11.84
N ARG A 183 1.93 2.84 -12.67
CA ARG A 183 2.47 2.57 -14.01
C ARG A 183 2.47 3.83 -14.89
N ARG A 184 1.34 4.55 -14.96
CA ARG A 184 1.23 5.79 -15.75
C ARG A 184 2.19 6.87 -15.27
N LEU A 185 2.34 7.01 -13.94
CA LEU A 185 3.33 7.91 -13.34
C LEU A 185 4.76 7.50 -13.72
N SER A 186 5.04 6.20 -13.76
CA SER A 186 6.35 5.70 -14.12
C SER A 186 6.73 5.89 -15.58
N MET A 187 5.77 5.81 -16.50
CA MET A 187 6.03 6.07 -17.93
C MET A 187 6.47 7.52 -18.18
N LYS A 188 6.27 8.42 -17.20
CA LYS A 188 6.72 9.82 -17.24
C LYS A 188 8.10 10.02 -16.57
N GLU A 189 8.82 8.94 -16.25
CA GLU A 189 10.19 8.84 -15.70
C GLU A 189 10.55 9.68 -14.45
N GLN A 190 9.63 10.48 -13.89
CA GLN A 190 9.92 11.39 -12.78
C GLN A 190 9.21 11.08 -11.45
N TRP A 191 8.28 10.12 -11.42
CA TRP A 191 7.32 9.98 -10.30
C TRP A 191 7.21 8.57 -9.72
N THR A 192 8.27 7.77 -9.77
CA THR A 192 8.26 6.38 -9.29
C THR A 192 8.57 6.24 -7.80
N ASP A 193 7.53 6.09 -6.98
CA ASP A 193 7.67 5.62 -5.60
C ASP A 193 7.76 4.08 -5.55
N MET A 194 8.99 3.58 -5.58
CA MET A 194 9.30 2.15 -5.50
C MET A 194 8.75 1.47 -4.23
N PRO A 195 8.91 2.04 -3.02
CA PRO A 195 8.22 1.56 -1.81
C PRO A 195 6.72 1.32 -1.98
N LEU A 196 5.99 2.26 -2.60
CA LEU A 196 4.55 2.13 -2.79
C LEU A 196 4.19 0.95 -3.71
N GLN A 197 4.95 0.76 -4.79
CA GLN A 197 4.78 -0.37 -5.70
C GLN A 197 5.04 -1.71 -4.99
N CYS A 198 6.15 -1.82 -4.25
CA CYS A 198 6.48 -3.00 -3.46
C CYS A 198 5.39 -3.36 -2.46
N LEU A 199 4.90 -2.37 -1.70
CA LEU A 199 3.86 -2.57 -0.69
C LEU A 199 2.53 -2.97 -1.32
N THR A 200 2.16 -2.38 -2.45
CA THR A 200 0.94 -2.73 -3.19
C THR A 200 0.98 -4.16 -3.67
N LEU A 201 2.07 -4.57 -4.33
CA LEU A 201 2.28 -5.97 -4.75
C LEU A 201 2.25 -6.93 -3.58
N ARG A 202 2.91 -6.57 -2.46
CA ARG A 202 2.94 -7.42 -1.28
C ARG A 202 1.55 -7.60 -0.68
N THR A 203 0.79 -6.51 -0.58
CA THR A 203 -0.59 -6.53 -0.06
C THR A 203 -1.48 -7.41 -0.93
N LEU A 204 -1.35 -7.29 -2.26
CA LEU A 204 -2.05 -8.16 -3.20
C LEU A 204 -1.62 -9.61 -3.05
N PHE A 205 -0.32 -9.89 -2.96
CA PHE A 205 0.20 -11.24 -2.74
C PHE A 205 -0.44 -11.89 -1.51
N VAL A 206 -0.36 -11.23 -0.35
CA VAL A 206 -0.90 -11.80 0.90
C VAL A 206 -2.44 -11.93 0.88
N ALA A 207 -3.15 -11.07 0.15
CA ALA A 207 -4.61 -11.15 0.02
C ALA A 207 -5.09 -12.27 -0.93
N LEU A 208 -4.23 -12.68 -1.86
CA LEU A 208 -4.56 -13.61 -2.94
C LEU A 208 -3.95 -15.01 -2.73
N SER A 209 -2.87 -15.13 -1.96
CA SER A 209 -2.31 -16.42 -1.56
C SER A 209 -3.37 -17.24 -0.84
N ASN A 210 -3.63 -18.46 -1.32
CA ASN A 210 -4.63 -19.39 -0.76
C ASN A 210 -6.07 -18.82 -0.71
N ASN A 211 -6.42 -17.87 -1.58
CA ASN A 211 -7.74 -17.28 -1.65
C ASN A 211 -8.29 -17.32 -3.10
N SER A 212 -8.87 -18.45 -3.50
CA SER A 212 -9.37 -18.67 -4.87
C SER A 212 -10.42 -17.64 -5.30
N ARG A 213 -11.30 -17.23 -4.39
CA ARG A 213 -12.30 -16.17 -4.65
C ARG A 213 -11.61 -14.85 -4.98
N GLY A 214 -10.60 -14.46 -4.21
CA GLY A 214 -9.79 -13.28 -4.45
C GLY A 214 -9.03 -13.34 -5.77
N GLN A 215 -8.43 -14.50 -6.08
CA GLN A 215 -7.71 -14.72 -7.34
C GLN A 215 -8.62 -14.57 -8.55
N ASN A 216 -9.81 -15.18 -8.52
CA ASN A 216 -10.79 -15.07 -9.59
C ASN A 216 -11.28 -13.62 -9.75
N HIS A 217 -11.57 -12.94 -8.64
CA HIS A 217 -11.94 -11.52 -8.66
C HIS A 217 -10.82 -10.66 -9.28
N PHE A 218 -9.58 -10.87 -8.85
CA PHE A 218 -8.40 -10.18 -9.36
C PHE A 218 -8.22 -10.37 -10.88
N LYS A 219 -8.38 -11.61 -11.38
CA LYS A 219 -8.39 -11.92 -12.82
C LYS A 219 -9.52 -11.15 -13.53
N SER A 220 -10.74 -11.19 -13.00
CA SER A 220 -11.92 -10.55 -13.62
C SER A 220 -11.84 -9.02 -13.74
N ILE A 221 -11.14 -8.35 -12.83
CA ILE A 221 -10.95 -6.89 -12.85
C ILE A 221 -9.75 -6.44 -13.69
N GLY A 222 -9.15 -7.37 -14.45
CA GLY A 222 -8.00 -7.10 -15.30
C GLY A 222 -6.68 -6.94 -14.52
N GLY A 223 -6.55 -7.60 -13.36
CA GLY A 223 -5.37 -7.46 -12.50
C GLY A 223 -4.12 -8.12 -13.07
N LEU A 224 -4.29 -9.23 -13.82
CA LEU A 224 -3.16 -9.97 -14.41
C LEU A 224 -2.51 -9.18 -15.56
N GLU A 225 -3.33 -8.54 -16.38
CA GLU A 225 -2.92 -7.65 -17.46
C GLU A 225 -2.12 -6.48 -16.91
N VAL A 226 -2.59 -5.87 -15.81
CA VAL A 226 -1.86 -4.78 -15.14
C VAL A 226 -0.50 -5.22 -14.60
N LEU A 227 -0.37 -6.46 -14.13
CA LEU A 227 0.92 -7.02 -13.71
C LEU A 227 1.84 -7.29 -14.90
N LEU A 228 1.33 -7.97 -15.93
CA LEU A 228 2.09 -8.41 -17.10
C LEU A 228 2.54 -7.25 -17.97
N ASP A 229 1.70 -6.24 -18.10
CA ASP A 229 2.00 -5.02 -18.84
C ASP A 229 3.10 -4.14 -18.18
N GLY A 230 3.61 -4.58 -17.02
CA GLY A 230 4.73 -3.99 -16.33
C GLY A 230 4.31 -2.90 -15.34
N LEU A 231 4.56 -3.17 -14.06
CA LEU A 231 5.18 -2.14 -13.22
C LEU A 231 6.56 -1.88 -13.82
N ALA A 232 7.03 -0.64 -13.85
CA ALA A 232 8.27 -0.28 -14.52
C ALA A 232 9.49 -0.95 -13.85
N LEU A 233 9.71 -2.19 -14.25
CA LEU A 233 10.90 -2.94 -13.98
C LEU A 233 11.94 -2.43 -14.96
N PRO A 234 13.07 -1.88 -14.49
CA PRO A 234 14.22 -1.75 -15.35
C PRO A 234 14.50 -3.13 -15.99
N PRO A 235 14.86 -3.18 -17.29
CA PRO A 235 15.18 -4.43 -17.95
C PRO A 235 16.14 -5.25 -17.08
N ILE A 236 15.86 -6.55 -16.93
CA ILE A 236 16.55 -7.48 -16.01
C ILE A 236 18.09 -7.36 -16.11
N ASN A 237 18.62 -7.03 -17.29
CA ASN A 237 20.05 -6.84 -17.53
C ASN A 237 20.66 -5.62 -16.81
N ILE A 238 19.89 -4.55 -16.56
CA ILE A 238 20.36 -3.34 -15.87
C ILE A 238 20.44 -3.57 -14.35
N LEU A 239 19.52 -4.35 -13.78
CA LEU A 239 19.55 -4.72 -12.36
C LEU A 239 20.64 -5.73 -12.03
N LEU A 240 21.02 -6.57 -12.99
CA LEU A 240 22.14 -7.50 -12.85
C LEU A 240 23.50 -6.80 -12.99
N LEU A 241 23.60 -5.73 -13.79
CA LEU A 241 24.86 -4.96 -13.92
C LEU A 241 25.11 -4.03 -12.72
N LYS A 242 24.05 -3.61 -12.01
CA LYS A 242 24.12 -2.79 -10.80
C LYS A 242 24.31 -3.62 -9.52
N SER A 243 24.55 -4.93 -9.66
CA SER A 243 24.66 -5.89 -8.55
C SER A 243 25.89 -5.71 -7.67
N ASP A 244 26.88 -4.92 -8.11
CA ASP A 244 28.04 -4.55 -7.31
C ASP A 244 27.75 -3.37 -6.37
N SER A 245 26.57 -2.76 -6.46
CA SER A 245 26.11 -1.73 -5.54
C SER A 245 24.94 -2.25 -4.69
N ASN A 246 25.01 -1.94 -3.40
CA ASN A 246 24.29 -2.52 -2.27
C ASN A 246 22.77 -2.16 -2.21
N ALA A 247 22.04 -2.23 -3.34
CA ALA A 247 20.62 -1.87 -3.41
C ALA A 247 19.72 -3.13 -3.33
N ASP A 248 19.23 -3.45 -2.13
CA ASP A 248 18.46 -4.67 -1.85
C ASP A 248 16.95 -4.54 -2.20
N GLY A 249 16.40 -3.32 -2.23
CA GLY A 249 14.99 -3.05 -2.56
C GLY A 249 14.54 -3.53 -3.96
N PRO A 250 15.26 -3.21 -5.05
CA PRO A 250 14.91 -3.69 -6.40
C PRO A 250 14.94 -5.21 -6.54
N ARG A 251 15.84 -5.89 -5.81
CA ARG A 251 15.95 -7.36 -5.82
C ARG A 251 14.74 -8.03 -5.16
N TYR A 252 14.27 -7.48 -4.04
CA TYR A 252 13.09 -7.97 -3.35
C TYR A 252 11.83 -7.87 -4.21
N PHE A 253 11.66 -6.72 -4.88
CA PHE A 253 10.53 -6.48 -5.76
C PHE A 253 10.45 -7.49 -6.92
N VAL A 254 11.56 -7.73 -7.61
CA VAL A 254 11.61 -8.71 -8.73
C VAL A 254 11.27 -10.11 -8.24
N LYS A 255 11.79 -10.52 -7.07
CA LYS A 255 11.48 -11.83 -6.48
C LYS A 255 10.00 -11.94 -6.12
N LEU A 256 9.45 -10.93 -5.44
CA LEU A 256 8.05 -10.90 -5.03
C LEU A 256 7.12 -10.93 -6.25
N PHE A 257 7.42 -10.13 -7.27
CA PHE A 257 6.67 -10.09 -8.52
C PHE A 257 6.68 -11.45 -9.22
N ARG A 258 7.85 -12.09 -9.36
CA ARG A 258 7.94 -13.42 -9.99
C ARG A 258 7.15 -14.48 -9.24
N VAL A 259 7.29 -14.53 -7.91
CA VAL A 259 6.56 -15.50 -7.07
C VAL A 259 5.05 -15.24 -7.17
N PHE A 260 4.64 -13.98 -7.12
CA PHE A 260 3.23 -13.59 -7.20
C PHE A 260 2.60 -13.95 -8.53
N THR A 261 3.28 -13.65 -9.65
CA THR A 261 2.81 -13.99 -11.00
C THR A 261 2.73 -15.49 -11.21
N CYS A 262 3.70 -16.27 -10.71
CA CYS A 262 3.61 -17.75 -10.77
C CYS A 262 2.41 -18.29 -9.99
N VAL A 263 2.15 -17.78 -8.78
CA VAL A 263 1.00 -18.24 -7.96
C VAL A 263 -0.33 -17.95 -8.67
N LEU A 264 -0.45 -16.85 -9.40
CA LEU A 264 -1.71 -16.47 -10.07
C LEU A 264 -1.93 -17.10 -11.45
N ILE A 265 -0.87 -17.56 -12.11
CA ILE A 265 -0.97 -18.20 -13.44
C ILE A 265 -1.23 -19.71 -13.32
N PHE A 266 -0.62 -20.36 -12.33
CA PHE A 266 -0.67 -21.82 -12.18
C PHE A 266 -1.76 -22.34 -11.22
N TYR A 267 -2.54 -21.43 -10.62
CA TYR A 267 -3.75 -21.71 -9.82
C TYR A 267 -4.90 -20.81 -10.27
#